data_AF-A0A3G9J8B8-F1
#
_entry.id   AF-A0A3G9J8B8-F1
#
_cell.length_a   1.000
_cell.length_b   1.000
_cell.length_c   1.000
_cell.angle_alpha   90.00
_cell.angle_beta   90.00
_cell.angle_gamma   90.00
#
_symmetry.space_group_name_H-M   'P 1'
#
loop_
_entity.id
_entity.type
_entity.pdbx_description
1 polymer ?
#
loop_
_entity_poly.entity_id
_entity_poly.type
_entity_poly.pdbx_seq_one_letter_code
_entity_poly.pdbx_strand_id
1 'polypeptide(L)'
;MDHMKREMKEKMTNNFLKTVSAYANYNNGQIIFGIDDEGHTIGIDNPQQFCLNIANSINDNIKPVPDYDLQVTPQNTIILDVYKGDEPPIFIMEKRISVMTLHLFLSVL
;
A
#
# COMPACT_ATOMS: atom_id res chain seq x y z
N MET A 1 6.08 -23.37 -9.16
CA MET A 1 6.16 -22.01 -9.68
C MET A 1 5.23 -21.18 -8.83
N ASP A 2 5.77 -20.26 -8.05
CA ASP A 2 4.96 -19.43 -7.16
C ASP A 2 4.08 -18.51 -8.02
N HIS A 3 2.76 -18.61 -7.88
CA HIS A 3 1.83 -17.76 -8.61
C HIS A 3 1.75 -16.40 -7.93
N MET A 4 2.23 -15.36 -8.61
CA MET A 4 2.13 -13.99 -8.12
C MET A 4 0.67 -13.54 -8.09
N LYS A 5 0.15 -13.19 -6.91
CA LYS A 5 -1.21 -12.65 -6.76
C LYS A 5 -1.24 -11.23 -7.34
N ARG A 6 -2.26 -10.88 -8.12
CA ARG A 6 -2.35 -9.53 -8.72
C ARG A 6 -3.59 -8.77 -8.27
N GLU A 7 -3.43 -7.47 -8.14
CA GLU A 7 -4.51 -6.51 -7.89
C GLU A 7 -4.38 -5.32 -8.84
N MET A 8 -5.49 -4.85 -9.40
CA MET A 8 -5.56 -3.68 -10.29
C MET A 8 -6.21 -2.53 -9.53
N LYS A 9 -5.72 -1.31 -9.78
CA LYS A 9 -6.25 -0.09 -9.17
C LYS A 9 -6.22 1.05 -10.16
N GLU A 10 -7.29 1.82 -10.25
CA GLU A 10 -7.27 3.02 -11.09
C GLU A 10 -6.37 4.11 -10.46
N LYS A 11 -6.44 4.26 -9.13
CA LYS A 11 -5.74 5.32 -8.38
C LYS A 11 -5.19 4.84 -7.03
N MET A 12 -4.31 5.64 -6.43
CA MET A 12 -3.80 5.37 -5.09
C MET A 12 -4.86 5.64 -4.02
N THR A 13 -5.16 4.64 -3.20
CA THR A 13 -5.95 4.77 -1.97
C THR A 13 -5.28 4.00 -0.86
N ASN A 14 -5.32 4.47 0.40
CA ASN A 14 -4.57 3.86 1.52
C ASN A 14 -4.79 2.35 1.72
N ASN A 15 -5.88 1.78 1.20
CA ASN A 15 -6.10 0.33 1.22
C ASN A 15 -5.01 -0.47 0.48
N PHE A 16 -4.27 0.14 -0.45
CA PHE A 16 -3.14 -0.55 -1.10
C PHE A 16 -2.08 -1.00 -0.10
N LEU A 17 -1.88 -0.28 1.01
CA LEU A 17 -0.94 -0.68 2.07
C LEU A 17 -1.34 -2.00 2.75
N LYS A 18 -2.64 -2.29 2.82
CA LYS A 18 -3.15 -3.59 3.31
C LYS A 18 -2.80 -4.71 2.35
N THR A 19 -2.92 -4.47 1.05
CA THR A 19 -2.49 -5.41 0.02
C THR A 19 -0.97 -5.64 0.10
N VAL A 20 -0.16 -4.58 0.21
CA VAL A 20 1.30 -4.70 0.36
C VAL A 20 1.67 -5.52 1.60
N SER A 21 1.10 -5.22 2.77
CA SER A 21 1.33 -6.00 3.98
C SER A 21 0.88 -7.45 3.83
N ALA A 22 -0.27 -7.72 3.20
CA ALA A 22 -0.74 -9.08 2.97
C ALA A 22 0.19 -9.87 2.02
N TYR A 23 0.69 -9.25 0.95
CA TYR A 23 1.65 -9.89 0.05
C TYR A 23 2.94 -10.19 0.80
N ALA A 24 3.53 -9.18 1.42
CA ALA A 24 4.80 -9.34 2.11
C ALA A 24 4.76 -10.38 3.26
N ASN A 25 3.61 -10.59 3.90
CA ASN A 25 3.45 -11.64 4.92
C ASN A 25 3.19 -13.04 4.35
N TYR A 26 2.44 -13.16 3.26
CA TYR A 26 1.88 -14.44 2.86
C TYR A 26 2.36 -14.93 1.49
N ASN A 27 2.47 -14.05 0.48
CA ASN A 27 2.79 -14.44 -0.91
C ASN A 27 3.38 -13.26 -1.70
N ASN A 28 4.31 -13.54 -2.63
CA ASN A 28 4.68 -12.55 -3.65
C ASN A 28 3.42 -12.03 -4.38
N GLY A 29 3.37 -10.74 -4.67
CA GLY A 29 2.22 -10.17 -5.35
C GLY A 29 2.50 -8.85 -6.06
N GLN A 30 1.59 -8.50 -6.97
CA GLN A 30 1.67 -7.35 -7.87
C GLN A 30 0.48 -6.43 -7.66
N ILE A 31 0.72 -5.12 -7.61
CA ILE A 31 -0.32 -4.11 -7.74
C ILE A 31 -0.05 -3.30 -9.01
N ILE A 32 -1.04 -3.21 -9.90
CA ILE A 32 -0.96 -2.40 -11.12
C ILE A 32 -1.87 -1.17 -10.95
N PHE A 33 -1.28 0.02 -10.94
CA PHE A 33 -2.00 1.29 -10.87
C PHE A 33 -2.23 1.91 -12.26
N GLY A 34 -3.34 2.62 -12.45
CA GLY A 34 -3.74 3.22 -13.72
C GLY A 34 -4.57 2.28 -14.61
N ILE A 35 -5.24 1.29 -14.01
CA ILE A 35 -6.17 0.37 -14.66
C ILE A 35 -7.54 0.48 -13.97
N ASP A 36 -8.62 0.69 -14.74
CA ASP A 36 -9.98 0.76 -14.19
C ASP A 36 -10.56 -0.62 -13.82
N ASP A 37 -11.76 -0.62 -13.23
CA ASP A 37 -12.44 -1.86 -12.79
C ASP A 37 -12.87 -2.77 -13.96
N GLU A 38 -12.92 -2.24 -15.18
CA GLU A 38 -13.20 -2.98 -16.42
C GLU A 38 -11.92 -3.53 -17.07
N GLY A 39 -10.74 -3.19 -16.53
CA GLY A 39 -9.43 -3.61 -17.02
C GLY A 39 -8.84 -2.70 -18.09
N HIS A 40 -9.44 -1.53 -18.36
CA HIS A 40 -8.91 -0.58 -19.32
C HIS A 40 -7.77 0.24 -18.71
N THR A 41 -6.77 0.52 -19.55
CA THR A 41 -5.66 1.40 -19.16
C THR A 41 -6.08 2.86 -19.26
N ILE A 42 -6.12 3.54 -18.12
CA ILE A 42 -6.38 4.98 -18.02
C ILE A 42 -5.09 5.79 -17.87
N GLY A 43 -4.01 5.17 -17.37
CA GLY A 43 -2.72 5.81 -17.13
C GLY A 43 -2.69 6.71 -15.89
N ILE A 44 -1.51 7.25 -15.57
CA ILE A 44 -1.23 8.16 -14.46
C ILE A 44 -0.53 9.41 -15.02
N ASP A 45 -1.03 10.61 -14.72
CA ASP A 45 -0.50 11.88 -15.28
C ASP A 45 0.96 12.17 -14.91
N ASN A 46 1.34 11.93 -13.65
CA ASN A 46 2.70 12.14 -13.16
C ASN A 46 3.24 10.85 -12.53
N PRO A 47 3.66 9.88 -13.36
CA PRO A 47 3.99 8.53 -12.89
C PRO A 47 5.21 8.51 -11.96
N GLN A 48 6.18 9.41 -12.17
CA GLN A 48 7.35 9.51 -11.28
C GLN A 48 6.97 10.00 -9.89
N GLN A 49 6.17 11.07 -9.80
CA GLN A 49 5.67 11.54 -8.50
C GLN A 49 4.79 10.49 -7.82
N PHE A 50 4.02 9.73 -8.60
CA PHE A 50 3.21 8.64 -8.07
C PHE A 50 4.08 7.53 -7.45
N CYS A 51 5.18 7.13 -8.11
CA CYS A 51 6.15 6.19 -7.53
C CYS A 51 6.74 6.72 -6.21
N LEU A 52 7.12 8.00 -6.15
CA LEU A 52 7.61 8.62 -4.90
C LEU A 52 6.54 8.57 -3.80
N ASN A 53 5.28 8.82 -4.15
CA ASN A 53 4.18 8.76 -3.19
C ASN A 53 3.92 7.34 -2.67
N ILE A 54 4.03 6.31 -3.52
CA ILE A 54 3.97 4.90 -3.10
C ILE A 54 5.11 4.60 -2.13
N ALA A 55 6.34 4.90 -2.51
CA ALA A 55 7.53 4.59 -1.72
C ALA A 55 7.47 5.27 -0.35
N ASN A 56 7.12 6.56 -0.30
CA ASN A 56 6.94 7.29 0.94
C ASN A 56 5.82 6.69 1.80
N SER A 57 4.68 6.35 1.20
CA SER A 57 3.55 5.75 1.93
C SER A 57 3.92 4.40 2.56
N ILE A 58 4.64 3.53 1.84
CA ILE A 58 5.13 2.25 2.37
C ILE A 58 6.15 2.51 3.51
N ASN A 59 7.14 3.37 3.27
CA ASN A 59 8.18 3.68 4.24
C ASN A 59 7.61 4.30 5.54
N ASP A 60 6.58 5.12 5.43
CA ASP A 60 5.97 5.80 6.57
C ASP A 60 4.98 4.93 7.35
N ASN A 61 4.40 3.88 6.73
CA ASN A 61 3.28 3.16 7.30
C ASN A 61 3.48 1.65 7.42
N ILE A 62 4.57 1.06 6.93
CA ILE A 62 4.81 -0.39 7.03
C ILE A 62 6.14 -0.68 7.71
N LYS A 63 6.13 -1.58 8.70
CA LYS A 63 7.33 -2.02 9.43
C LYS A 63 7.35 -3.54 9.70
N PRO A 64 8.48 -4.23 9.48
CA PRO A 64 9.64 -3.75 8.70
C PRO A 64 9.24 -3.38 7.26
N VAL A 65 10.04 -2.54 6.59
CA VAL A 65 9.76 -2.17 5.20
C VAL A 65 9.94 -3.43 4.33
N PRO A 66 8.93 -3.83 3.53
CA PRO A 66 9.04 -5.00 2.68
C PRO A 66 10.04 -4.76 1.55
N ASP A 67 10.51 -5.85 0.94
CA ASP A 67 11.21 -5.78 -0.35
C ASP A 67 10.18 -5.59 -1.48
N TYR A 68 10.42 -4.62 -2.37
CA TYR A 68 9.53 -4.28 -3.47
C TYR A 68 10.24 -3.58 -4.62
N ASP A 69 9.71 -3.75 -5.82
CA ASP A 69 10.12 -3.03 -7.03
C ASP A 69 9.01 -2.14 -7.58
N LEU A 70 9.39 -1.03 -8.20
CA LEU A 70 8.49 -0.11 -8.88
C LEU A 70 8.92 0.09 -10.32
N GLN A 71 7.98 -0.09 -11.26
CA GLN A 71 8.19 0.14 -12.68
C GLN A 71 7.09 1.01 -13.27
N VAL A 72 7.49 2.02 -14.05
CA VAL A 72 6.58 2.78 -14.92
C VAL A 72 6.51 2.08 -16.27
N THR A 73 5.30 1.82 -16.77
CA THR A 73 5.11 1.23 -18.10
C THR A 73 5.04 2.30 -19.20
N PRO A 74 5.21 1.94 -20.49
CA PRO A 74 5.00 2.87 -21.60
C PRO A 74 3.59 3.47 -21.68
N GLN A 75 2.60 2.82 -21.06
CA GLN A 75 1.21 3.30 -20.99
C GLN A 75 0.95 4.18 -19.76
N ASN A 76 2.00 4.66 -19.09
CA ASN A 76 1.94 5.44 -17.86
C ASN A 76 1.19 4.73 -16.72
N THR A 77 1.19 3.40 -16.68
CA THR A 77 0.76 2.62 -15.51
C THR A 77 1.94 2.32 -14.59
N ILE A 78 1.66 2.01 -13.32
CA ILE A 78 2.70 1.68 -12.34
C ILE A 78 2.55 0.24 -11.90
N ILE A 79 3.61 -0.54 -12.04
CA ILE A 79 3.70 -1.89 -11.49
C ILE A 79 4.46 -1.80 -10.17
N LEU A 80 3.83 -2.27 -9.10
CA LEU A 80 4.43 -2.47 -7.78
C LEU A 80 4.50 -3.97 -7.51
N ASP A 81 5.69 -4.54 -7.59
CA ASP A 81 5.95 -5.92 -7.22
C ASP A 81 6.39 -5.96 -5.76
N VAL A 82 5.70 -6.75 -4.94
CA VAL A 82 5.96 -6.92 -3.50
C VAL A 82 6.38 -8.35 -3.25
N TYR A 83 7.54 -8.52 -2.62
CA TYR A 83 8.09 -9.83 -2.33
C TYR A 83 7.75 -10.24 -0.89
N LYS A 84 7.45 -11.52 -0.71
CA LYS A 84 7.24 -12.11 0.61
C LYS A 84 8.55 -12.02 1.38
N GLY A 85 8.50 -11.46 2.59
CA GLY A 85 9.66 -11.35 3.46
C GLY A 85 10.02 -12.68 4.11
N ASP A 86 11.31 -12.87 4.36
CA ASP A 86 11.84 -14.02 5.12
C ASP A 86 11.68 -13.86 6.65
N GLU A 87 11.41 -12.62 7.11
CA GLU A 87 11.21 -12.26 8.52
C GLU A 87 9.80 -11.68 8.79
N PRO A 88 8.72 -12.49 8.71
CA PRO A 88 7.41 -12.06 9.19
C PRO A 88 7.43 -11.87 10.72
N PRO A 89 6.58 -11.00 11.30
CA PRO A 89 5.44 -10.30 10.69
C PRO A 89 5.70 -8.85 10.19
N ILE A 90 5.08 -8.49 9.05
CA ILE A 90 5.05 -7.14 8.47
C ILE A 90 3.75 -6.44 8.85
N PHE A 91 3.86 -5.36 9.63
CA PHE A 91 2.72 -4.62 10.18
C PHE A 91 2.46 -3.30 9.48
N ILE A 92 1.18 -2.91 9.44
CA ILE A 92 0.78 -1.54 9.13
C ILE A 92 0.82 -0.72 10.43
N MET A 93 1.58 0.35 10.44
CA MET A 93 1.60 1.33 11.51
C MET A 93 0.33 2.16 11.44
N GLU A 94 -0.75 1.71 12.10
CA GLU A 94 -1.92 2.56 12.27
C GLU A 94 -1.53 3.77 13.12
N LYS A 95 -1.65 4.97 12.54
CA LYS A 95 -1.68 6.20 13.33
C LYS A 95 -2.92 6.13 14.22
N ARG A 96 -2.77 5.66 15.46
CA ARG A 96 -3.78 5.91 16.48
C ARG A 96 -3.91 7.42 16.63
N ILE A 97 -5.03 7.98 16.21
CA ILE A 97 -5.49 9.25 16.81
C ILE A 97 -5.61 8.93 18.29
N SER A 98 -4.73 9.51 19.10
CA SER A 98 -4.87 9.45 20.55
C SER A 98 -6.20 10.11 20.87
N VAL A 99 -7.23 9.33 21.22
CA VAL A 99 -8.41 9.85 21.90
C VAL A 99 -7.97 10.23 23.33
N MET A 100 -7.25 11.35 23.44
CA MET A 100 -7.09 12.05 24.72
C MET A 100 -8.42 12.74 25.04
N THR A 101 -9.39 11.99 25.55
CA THR A 101 -10.41 12.55 26.44
C THR A 101 -10.86 11.46 27.41
N LEU A 102 -10.03 11.24 28.44
CA LEU A 102 -10.50 10.70 29.70
C LEU A 102 -10.12 11.70 30.79
N HIS A 103 -11.04 12.63 31.05
CA HIS A 103 -11.29 13.11 32.40
C HIS A 103 -12.80 13.14 32.59
N LEU A 104 -13.32 12.03 33.14
CA LEU A 104 -14.47 12.11 34.02
C LEU A 104 -14.09 13.08 35.15
N PHE A 105 -14.77 14.22 35.24
CA PHE A 105 -15.04 14.81 36.54
C PHE A 105 -16.55 14.75 36.75
N LEU A 106 -16.93 13.88 37.69
CA LEU A 106 -18.19 13.99 38.42
C LEU A 106 -18.29 15.41 38.98
N SER A 107 -19.44 16.05 38.77
CA SER A 107 -20.46 16.33 39.79
C SER A 107 -21.13 17.67 39.50
N VAL A 108 -22.34 17.61 38.95
CA VAL A 108 -23.38 18.59 39.27
C VAL A 108 -23.91 18.18 40.64
N LEU A 109 -23.53 18.92 41.67
CA LEU A 109 -24.36 19.23 42.83
C LEU A 109 -24.10 20.69 43.19
#